data_AF-A0A172TUR3-F1
#
_entry.id   AF-A0A172TUR3-F1
#
_cell.length_a   1.000
_cell.length_b   1.000
_cell.length_c   1.000
_cell.angle_alpha   90.00
_cell.angle_beta   90.00
_cell.angle_gamma   90.00
#
_symmetry.space_group_name_H-M   'P 1'
#
loop_
_entity.id
_entity.type
_entity.pdbx_description
1 polymer ?
#
loop_
_entity_poly.entity_id
_entity_poly.type
_entity_poly.pdbx_seq_one_letter_code
_entity_poly.pdbx_strand_id
1 'polypeptide(L)'
;MNKFYILLTVLFYTSNIKAQKQEISLDGLIACSAMKPEPLSDFLKHKGFKAYTDSLGTDLSFLRYSKDKMTRQVIGRSENTSCITISLQTTSQAEYTTWQQEFEKNNFRTYKDRETNDQIIASFQKRNLKARICKVQNNKLSYYSLVLEIKKLPPPSEFQYAEDLLQLTTHEYIAAVFGSTNVKEDLFHYSEKETSKCSILFPNTSNQVIFIWNDEENRQDISFLILGAPAGVNNNSNIFNGNQFHRWRSKQGIYLGMSLKELQTLNGQPLEFYGWDSDQPGFVVKKNSGHINFQSLGIQLECLECYTANKSVINPIMSSSSVINANDRVFVNTMIILPETEPTAKLK
;
A
#
# COMPACT_ATOMS: atom_id res chain seq x y z
N MET A 1 -49.61 -45.18 -27.33
CA MET A 1 -49.61 -44.38 -26.09
C MET A 1 -48.24 -44.18 -25.45
N ASN A 2 -47.25 -45.09 -25.60
CA ASN A 2 -45.93 -44.95 -24.93
C ASN A 2 -45.06 -43.75 -25.36
N LYS A 3 -45.23 -43.20 -26.57
CA LYS A 3 -44.45 -42.03 -27.04
C LYS A 3 -44.84 -40.72 -26.36
N PHE A 4 -46.06 -40.62 -25.83
CA PHE A 4 -46.55 -39.41 -25.14
C PHE A 4 -46.01 -39.30 -23.70
N TYR A 5 -45.83 -40.44 -23.03
CA TYR A 5 -45.27 -40.49 -21.66
C TYR A 5 -43.79 -40.12 -21.60
N ILE A 6 -43.02 -40.44 -22.65
CA ILE A 6 -41.60 -40.09 -22.76
C ILE A 6 -41.42 -38.58 -22.96
N LEU A 7 -42.27 -37.95 -23.79
CA LEU A 7 -42.23 -36.49 -23.98
C LEU A 7 -42.60 -35.74 -22.70
N LEU A 8 -43.58 -36.24 -21.93
CA LEU A 8 -43.97 -35.66 -20.65
C LEU A 8 -42.87 -35.78 -19.60
N THR A 9 -42.17 -36.93 -19.52
CA THR A 9 -41.06 -37.11 -18.57
C THR A 9 -39.86 -36.23 -18.93
N VAL A 10 -39.51 -36.05 -20.21
CA VAL A 10 -38.44 -35.13 -20.62
C VAL A 10 -38.79 -33.66 -20.34
N LEU A 11 -40.07 -33.27 -20.48
CA LEU A 11 -40.53 -31.92 -20.11
C LEU A 11 -40.51 -31.69 -18.58
N PHE A 12 -40.82 -32.72 -17.76
CA PHE A 12 -40.68 -32.63 -16.30
C PHE A 12 -39.21 -32.61 -15.84
N TYR A 13 -38.30 -33.34 -16.50
CA TYR A 13 -36.86 -33.28 -16.20
C TYR A 13 -36.21 -31.96 -16.62
N THR A 14 -36.67 -31.34 -17.73
CA THR A 14 -36.15 -30.02 -18.15
C THR A 14 -36.78 -28.86 -17.38
N SER A 15 -37.98 -29.00 -16.82
CA SER A 15 -38.57 -27.99 -15.91
C SER A 15 -37.97 -27.98 -14.51
N ASN A 16 -37.27 -29.05 -14.10
CA ASN A 16 -36.51 -29.09 -12.84
C ASN A 16 -35.08 -28.51 -12.96
N ILE A 17 -34.70 -28.01 -14.14
CA ILE A 17 -33.51 -27.14 -14.30
C ILE A 17 -33.87 -25.67 -13.93
N LYS A 18 -35.07 -25.43 -13.39
CA LYS A 18 -35.42 -24.13 -12.81
C LYS A 18 -34.72 -23.95 -11.45
N ALA A 19 -33.83 -22.97 -11.44
CA ALA A 19 -33.15 -22.41 -10.28
C ALA A 19 -32.13 -23.36 -9.61
N GLN A 20 -31.08 -23.73 -10.35
CA GLN A 20 -29.76 -23.65 -9.72
C GLN A 20 -29.66 -22.23 -9.18
N LYS A 21 -29.85 -22.12 -7.87
CA LYS A 21 -29.93 -20.89 -7.09
C LYS A 21 -28.58 -20.21 -7.27
N GLN A 22 -28.43 -19.38 -8.32
CA GLN A 22 -27.12 -18.90 -8.77
C GLN A 22 -26.44 -18.20 -7.61
N GLU A 23 -25.43 -18.87 -7.04
CA GLU A 23 -24.52 -18.29 -6.07
C GLU A 23 -23.78 -17.13 -6.75
N ILE A 24 -23.43 -16.13 -5.96
CA ILE A 24 -22.66 -15.00 -6.48
C ILE A 24 -21.20 -15.39 -6.41
N SER A 25 -20.54 -15.50 -7.57
CA SER A 25 -19.10 -15.76 -7.67
C SER A 25 -18.30 -14.58 -7.11
N LEU A 26 -17.01 -14.80 -6.82
CA LEU A 26 -16.10 -13.72 -6.43
C LEU A 26 -16.07 -12.58 -7.46
N ASP A 27 -16.02 -12.90 -8.76
CA ASP A 27 -16.07 -11.89 -9.83
C ASP A 27 -17.38 -11.09 -9.81
N GLY A 28 -18.50 -11.75 -9.49
CA GLY A 28 -19.78 -11.08 -9.31
C GLY A 28 -19.77 -10.10 -8.14
N LEU A 29 -19.14 -10.48 -7.01
CA LEU A 29 -18.97 -9.60 -5.85
C LEU A 29 -18.03 -8.44 -6.13
N ILE A 30 -16.93 -8.69 -6.84
CA ILE A 30 -16.01 -7.63 -7.28
C ILE A 30 -16.75 -6.68 -8.22
N ALA A 31 -17.52 -7.18 -9.18
CA ALA A 31 -18.30 -6.35 -10.11
C ALA A 31 -19.31 -5.46 -9.36
N CYS A 32 -19.92 -5.94 -8.28
CA CYS A 32 -20.84 -5.15 -7.45
C CYS A 32 -20.21 -3.87 -6.91
N SER A 33 -18.89 -3.82 -6.73
CA SER A 33 -18.19 -2.65 -6.19
C SER A 33 -18.18 -1.47 -7.16
N ALA A 34 -18.11 -1.77 -8.46
CA ALA A 34 -18.10 -0.81 -9.55
C ALA A 34 -19.52 -0.39 -9.98
N MET A 35 -20.55 -1.12 -9.53
CA MET A 35 -21.94 -0.81 -9.86
C MET A 35 -22.44 0.41 -9.09
N LYS A 36 -23.22 1.25 -9.79
CA LYS A 36 -24.03 2.29 -9.16
C LYS A 36 -25.17 1.65 -8.34
N PRO A 37 -25.78 2.38 -7.37
CA PRO A 37 -26.80 1.83 -6.49
C PRO A 37 -27.98 1.14 -7.19
N GLU A 38 -28.51 1.73 -8.27
CA GLU A 38 -29.63 1.17 -9.03
C GLU A 38 -29.27 -0.13 -9.77
N PRO A 39 -28.25 -0.18 -10.65
CA PRO A 39 -27.78 -1.43 -11.27
C PRO A 39 -27.44 -2.52 -10.27
N LEU A 40 -26.86 -2.15 -9.12
CA LEU A 40 -26.53 -3.08 -8.05
C LEU A 40 -27.81 -3.70 -7.46
N SER A 41 -28.81 -2.88 -7.18
CA SER A 41 -30.09 -3.34 -6.64
C SER A 41 -30.77 -4.32 -7.60
N ASP A 42 -30.78 -4.00 -8.90
CA ASP A 42 -31.33 -4.88 -9.93
C ASP A 42 -30.53 -6.19 -10.01
N PHE A 43 -29.20 -6.12 -10.06
CA PHE A 43 -28.34 -7.32 -10.07
C PHE A 43 -28.64 -8.24 -8.88
N LEU A 44 -28.69 -7.69 -7.67
CA LEU A 44 -28.95 -8.45 -6.45
C LEU A 44 -30.38 -9.01 -6.43
N LYS A 45 -31.38 -8.24 -6.89
CA LYS A 45 -32.76 -8.72 -7.04
C LYS A 45 -32.86 -9.91 -7.99
N HIS A 46 -32.16 -9.88 -9.12
CA HIS A 46 -32.07 -11.03 -10.04
C HIS A 46 -31.39 -12.24 -9.40
N LYS A 47 -30.48 -12.03 -8.44
CA LYS A 47 -29.85 -13.08 -7.63
C LYS A 47 -30.71 -13.54 -6.44
N GLY A 48 -31.94 -13.04 -6.33
CA GLY A 48 -32.92 -13.43 -5.32
C GLY A 48 -32.77 -12.72 -3.97
N PHE A 49 -31.95 -11.67 -3.91
CA PHE A 49 -31.78 -10.85 -2.73
C PHE A 49 -32.89 -9.80 -2.63
N LYS A 50 -33.34 -9.51 -1.41
CA LYS A 50 -34.30 -8.42 -1.14
C LYS A 50 -33.59 -7.32 -0.38
N ALA A 51 -33.76 -6.08 -0.83
CA ALA A 51 -33.22 -4.91 -0.15
C ALA A 51 -33.84 -4.76 1.24
N TYR A 52 -33.01 -4.41 2.21
CA TYR A 52 -33.36 -4.04 3.58
C TYR A 52 -32.69 -2.70 3.86
N THR A 53 -33.47 -1.64 3.97
CA THR A 53 -32.95 -0.32 4.32
C THR A 53 -32.93 -0.17 5.83
N ASP A 54 -31.75 -0.27 6.44
CA ASP A 54 -31.48 0.29 7.76
C ASP A 54 -30.85 1.68 7.53
N SER A 55 -31.58 2.76 7.82
CA SER A 55 -31.03 4.11 7.74
C SER A 55 -30.05 4.32 8.90
N LEU A 56 -28.75 4.37 8.61
CA LEU A 56 -27.71 4.74 9.58
C LEU A 56 -26.82 5.84 8.99
N GLY A 57 -27.03 7.07 9.47
CA GLY A 57 -26.06 8.17 9.39
C GLY A 57 -25.87 8.86 8.02
N THR A 58 -25.42 10.11 8.07
CA THR A 58 -25.44 11.07 6.96
C THR A 58 -24.33 10.91 5.91
N ASP A 59 -23.30 10.08 6.16
CA ASP A 59 -22.10 10.03 5.30
C ASP A 59 -21.76 8.62 4.73
N LEU A 60 -22.60 7.61 4.97
CA LEU A 60 -22.38 6.24 4.51
C LEU A 60 -23.61 5.69 3.80
N SER A 61 -23.52 5.43 2.49
CA SER A 61 -24.56 4.70 1.77
C SER A 61 -24.45 3.21 2.10
N PHE A 62 -25.19 2.74 3.11
CA PHE A 62 -25.27 1.32 3.44
C PHE A 62 -26.44 0.66 2.72
N LEU A 63 -26.16 -0.33 1.87
CA LEU A 63 -27.19 -1.15 1.25
C LEU A 63 -27.08 -2.57 1.78
N ARG A 64 -28.12 -3.04 2.47
CA ARG A 64 -28.21 -4.40 2.98
C ARG A 64 -29.19 -5.21 2.15
N TYR A 65 -28.83 -6.44 1.84
CA TYR A 65 -29.73 -7.36 1.17
C TYR A 65 -29.72 -8.73 1.83
N SER A 66 -30.89 -9.40 1.87
CA SER A 66 -31.03 -10.73 2.46
C SER A 66 -31.71 -11.72 1.52
N LYS A 67 -31.22 -12.97 1.52
CA LYS A 67 -31.79 -14.10 0.78
C LYS A 67 -32.44 -15.07 1.78
N ASP A 68 -33.74 -14.88 2.02
CA ASP A 68 -34.64 -15.72 2.84
C ASP A 68 -34.30 -15.83 4.35
N LYS A 69 -35.28 -16.18 5.19
CA LYS A 69 -35.12 -16.37 6.66
C LYS A 69 -34.17 -17.52 7.01
N MET A 70 -34.02 -18.50 6.11
CA MET A 70 -33.30 -19.76 6.38
C MET A 70 -31.82 -19.75 5.99
N THR A 71 -31.44 -19.19 4.83
CA THR A 71 -30.04 -19.20 4.34
C THR A 71 -29.16 -18.08 4.88
N ARG A 72 -29.74 -17.07 5.54
CA ARG A 72 -29.04 -15.93 6.20
C ARG A 72 -27.89 -15.33 5.37
N GLN A 73 -28.02 -15.31 4.04
CA GLN A 73 -27.05 -14.59 3.22
C GLN A 73 -27.33 -13.12 3.33
N VAL A 74 -26.33 -12.34 3.73
CA VAL A 74 -26.43 -10.90 3.88
C VAL A 74 -25.34 -10.24 3.06
N ILE A 75 -25.72 -9.37 2.13
CA ILE A 75 -24.76 -8.51 1.41
C ILE A 75 -24.88 -7.09 1.94
N GLY A 76 -23.73 -6.52 2.31
CA GLY A 76 -23.58 -5.10 2.63
C GLY A 76 -22.71 -4.41 1.58
N ARG A 77 -23.06 -3.18 1.19
CA ARG A 77 -22.14 -2.27 0.50
C ARG A 77 -22.04 -0.99 1.30
N SER A 78 -20.83 -0.48 1.50
CA SER A 78 -20.58 0.87 2.00
C SER A 78 -19.52 1.55 1.13
N GLU A 79 -19.54 2.88 1.10
CA GLU A 79 -18.61 3.67 0.32
C GLU A 79 -18.29 4.94 1.09
N ASN A 80 -17.00 5.29 1.12
CA ASN A 80 -16.52 6.58 1.62
C ASN A 80 -15.59 7.23 0.57
N THR A 81 -14.96 8.34 0.95
CA THR A 81 -14.04 9.08 0.08
C THR A 81 -12.81 8.27 -0.35
N SER A 82 -12.38 7.30 0.45
CA SER A 82 -11.13 6.57 0.27
C SER A 82 -11.28 5.11 -0.16
N CYS A 83 -12.45 4.49 0.05
CA CYS A 83 -12.69 3.10 -0.29
C CYS A 83 -14.17 2.76 -0.52
N ILE A 84 -14.39 1.63 -1.20
CA ILE A 84 -15.68 0.95 -1.33
C ILE A 84 -15.53 -0.41 -0.66
N THR A 85 -16.47 -0.76 0.22
CA THR A 85 -16.48 -2.04 0.92
C THR A 85 -17.73 -2.83 0.55
N ILE A 86 -17.53 -4.11 0.22
CA ILE A 86 -18.60 -5.09 0.05
C ILE A 86 -18.40 -6.20 1.06
N SER A 87 -19.43 -6.52 1.82
CA SER A 87 -19.45 -7.67 2.71
C SER A 87 -20.49 -8.67 2.24
N LEU A 88 -20.16 -9.95 2.31
CA LEU A 88 -21.09 -11.06 2.16
C LEU A 88 -20.95 -11.96 3.37
N GLN A 89 -22.05 -12.19 4.08
CA GLN A 89 -22.14 -13.15 5.17
C GLN A 89 -22.99 -14.33 4.71
N THR A 90 -22.60 -15.54 5.08
CA THR A 90 -23.29 -16.79 4.76
C THR A 90 -23.13 -17.80 5.89
N THR A 91 -24.00 -18.80 5.96
CA THR A 91 -23.83 -19.98 6.82
C THR A 91 -23.32 -21.19 6.02
N SER A 92 -23.09 -21.04 4.71
CA SER A 92 -22.60 -22.11 3.84
C SER A 92 -21.09 -22.27 3.92
N GLN A 93 -20.62 -23.42 4.41
CA GLN A 93 -19.20 -23.76 4.38
C GLN A 93 -18.68 -23.98 2.96
N ALA A 94 -19.53 -24.48 2.06
CA ALA A 94 -19.16 -24.71 0.67
C ALA A 94 -18.77 -23.40 -0.03
N GLU A 95 -19.57 -22.34 0.15
CA GLU A 95 -19.26 -21.00 -0.39
C GLU A 95 -17.95 -20.45 0.16
N TYR A 96 -17.70 -20.62 1.46
CA TYR A 96 -16.44 -20.21 2.10
C TYR A 96 -15.23 -20.91 1.47
N THR A 97 -15.31 -22.22 1.27
CA THR A 97 -14.23 -23.00 0.62
C THR A 97 -14.07 -22.62 -0.84
N THR A 98 -15.16 -22.34 -1.56
CA THR A 98 -15.11 -21.83 -2.93
C THR A 98 -14.37 -20.49 -3.00
N TRP A 99 -14.61 -19.55 -2.08
CA TRP A 99 -13.89 -18.27 -2.06
C TRP A 99 -12.39 -18.46 -1.85
N GLN A 100 -11.99 -19.35 -0.93
CA GLN A 100 -10.57 -19.68 -0.72
C GLN A 100 -9.91 -20.14 -2.02
N GLN A 101 -10.53 -21.10 -2.71
CA GLN A 101 -10.04 -21.63 -3.97
C GLN A 101 -10.04 -20.57 -5.09
N GLU A 102 -11.05 -19.69 -5.13
CA GLU A 102 -11.12 -18.62 -6.12
C GLU A 102 -10.01 -17.57 -5.90
N PHE A 103 -9.68 -17.20 -4.67
CA PHE A 103 -8.56 -16.28 -4.40
C PHE A 103 -7.22 -16.87 -4.83
N GLU A 104 -6.96 -18.14 -4.49
CA GLU A 104 -5.76 -18.86 -4.90
C GLU A 104 -5.66 -18.94 -6.44
N LYS A 105 -6.74 -19.36 -7.10
CA LYS A 105 -6.81 -19.49 -8.57
C LYS A 105 -6.60 -18.14 -9.28
N ASN A 106 -7.01 -17.04 -8.67
CA ASN A 106 -6.93 -15.71 -9.26
C ASN A 106 -5.63 -14.96 -8.94
N ASN A 107 -4.60 -15.64 -8.44
CA ASN A 107 -3.29 -15.06 -8.13
C ASN A 107 -3.38 -13.86 -7.17
N PHE A 108 -4.25 -13.96 -6.17
CA PHE A 108 -4.18 -13.00 -5.07
C PHE A 108 -2.96 -13.29 -4.21
N ARG A 109 -2.30 -12.23 -3.73
CA ARG A 109 -1.30 -12.36 -2.67
C ARG A 109 -2.03 -12.72 -1.39
N THR A 110 -1.63 -13.82 -0.76
CA THR A 110 -2.11 -14.21 0.57
C THR A 110 -1.19 -13.62 1.62
N TYR A 111 -1.77 -13.01 2.65
CA TYR A 111 -1.04 -12.51 3.80
C TYR A 111 -1.10 -13.51 4.94
N LYS A 112 -0.03 -13.59 5.73
CA LYS A 112 -0.06 -14.36 6.96
C LYS A 112 -0.81 -13.56 8.01
N ASP A 113 -2.01 -13.99 8.34
CA ASP A 113 -2.80 -13.35 9.39
C ASP A 113 -2.26 -13.72 10.78
N ARG A 114 -2.46 -12.79 11.72
CA ARG A 114 -2.33 -13.09 13.14
C ARG A 114 -3.60 -13.80 13.58
N GLU A 115 -3.49 -15.04 14.05
CA GLU A 115 -4.59 -15.71 14.74
C GLU A 115 -5.05 -14.83 15.91
N THR A 116 -6.32 -14.44 15.89
CA THR A 116 -6.92 -13.69 17.00
C THR A 116 -8.08 -14.51 17.56
N ASN A 117 -8.02 -14.80 18.87
CA ASN A 117 -9.04 -15.40 19.73
C ASN A 117 -10.31 -15.88 18.99
N ASP A 118 -10.26 -17.11 18.49
CA ASP A 118 -11.37 -17.87 17.87
C ASP A 118 -11.83 -17.48 16.46
N GLN A 119 -11.08 -16.65 15.74
CA GLN A 119 -11.36 -16.30 14.33
C GLN A 119 -10.19 -16.69 13.41
N ILE A 120 -10.47 -17.61 12.48
CA ILE A 120 -9.58 -17.84 11.34
C ILE A 120 -9.88 -16.74 10.34
N ILE A 121 -8.91 -15.87 10.14
CA ILE A 121 -8.92 -14.81 9.13
C ILE A 121 -7.91 -15.23 8.06
N ALA A 122 -8.33 -15.19 6.79
CA ALA A 122 -7.42 -15.24 5.66
C ALA A 122 -7.57 -13.94 4.86
N SER A 123 -6.45 -13.24 4.68
CA SER A 123 -6.36 -11.95 4.03
C SER A 123 -5.68 -12.12 2.67
N PHE A 124 -6.27 -11.51 1.66
CA PHE A 124 -5.82 -11.56 0.28
C PHE A 124 -5.74 -10.14 -0.29
N GLN A 125 -4.83 -9.89 -1.21
CA GLN A 125 -4.82 -8.65 -1.97
C GLN A 125 -4.36 -8.85 -3.40
N LYS A 126 -4.97 -8.08 -4.29
CA LYS A 126 -4.56 -7.96 -5.68
C LYS A 126 -4.82 -6.53 -6.12
N ARG A 127 -3.76 -5.81 -6.50
CA ARG A 127 -3.85 -4.40 -6.85
C ARG A 127 -4.47 -3.58 -5.70
N ASN A 128 -5.52 -2.81 -5.98
CA ASN A 128 -6.24 -1.98 -5.02
C ASN A 128 -7.35 -2.71 -4.25
N LEU A 129 -7.59 -4.00 -4.54
CA LEU A 129 -8.59 -4.82 -3.86
C LEU A 129 -7.94 -5.65 -2.76
N LYS A 130 -8.37 -5.41 -1.52
CA LYS A 130 -8.12 -6.28 -0.36
C LYS A 130 -9.35 -7.14 -0.11
N ALA A 131 -9.15 -8.40 0.24
CA ALA A 131 -10.21 -9.30 0.64
C ALA A 131 -9.87 -9.95 1.97
N ARG A 132 -10.86 -10.13 2.83
CA ARG A 132 -10.74 -10.86 4.09
C ARG A 132 -11.86 -11.85 4.17
N ILE A 133 -11.53 -13.10 4.41
CA ILE A 133 -12.52 -14.12 4.79
C ILE A 133 -12.35 -14.46 6.25
N CYS A 134 -13.46 -14.56 6.97
CA CYS A 134 -13.50 -14.85 8.39
C CYS A 134 -14.47 -16.00 8.65
N LYS A 135 -14.10 -16.92 9.53
CA LYS A 135 -15.01 -17.89 10.13
C LYS A 135 -15.27 -17.51 11.59
N VAL A 136 -16.54 -17.34 11.96
CA VAL A 136 -16.96 -17.05 13.33
C VAL A 136 -17.86 -18.17 13.83
N GLN A 137 -17.50 -18.76 14.97
CA GLN A 137 -18.29 -19.81 15.62
C GLN A 137 -19.05 -19.22 16.81
N ASN A 138 -20.39 -19.31 16.79
CA ASN A 138 -21.21 -18.86 17.91
C ASN A 138 -22.16 -19.99 18.35
N ASN A 139 -21.85 -20.59 19.51
CA ASN A 139 -22.67 -21.48 20.35
C ASN A 139 -23.40 -22.69 19.70
N LYS A 140 -23.37 -22.86 18.37
CA LYS A 140 -23.80 -24.00 17.53
C LYS A 140 -23.84 -23.69 16.03
N LEU A 141 -23.78 -22.41 15.62
CA LEU A 141 -23.79 -22.01 14.21
C LEU A 141 -22.45 -21.41 13.81
N SER A 142 -21.92 -21.83 12.65
CA SER A 142 -20.78 -21.16 12.00
C SER A 142 -21.31 -20.12 11.02
N TYR A 143 -20.75 -18.92 11.09
CA TYR A 143 -20.93 -17.88 10.08
C TYR A 143 -19.61 -17.67 9.35
N TYR A 144 -19.72 -17.46 8.05
CA TYR A 144 -18.62 -17.13 7.18
C TYR A 144 -18.85 -15.74 6.62
N SER A 145 -17.83 -14.91 6.66
CA SER A 145 -17.88 -13.55 6.13
C SER A 145 -16.79 -13.38 5.11
N LEU A 146 -17.12 -12.83 3.96
CA LEU A 146 -16.18 -12.28 2.98
C LEU A 146 -16.33 -10.75 3.00
N VAL A 147 -15.24 -10.04 3.15
CA VAL A 147 -15.17 -8.58 3.07
C VAL A 147 -14.19 -8.20 1.99
N LEU A 148 -14.68 -7.55 0.94
CA LEU A 148 -13.91 -6.93 -0.13
C LEU A 148 -13.79 -5.44 0.17
N GLU A 149 -12.59 -4.91 0.16
CA GLU A 149 -12.30 -3.49 0.29
C GLU A 149 -11.50 -3.03 -0.92
N ILE A 150 -12.04 -2.06 -1.64
CA ILE A 150 -11.41 -1.48 -2.83
C ILE A 150 -10.96 -0.08 -2.49
N LYS A 151 -9.64 0.10 -2.43
CA LYS A 151 -9.03 1.39 -2.20
C LYS A 151 -9.15 2.24 -3.47
N LYS A 152 -9.61 3.48 -3.31
CA LYS A 152 -9.53 4.51 -4.35
C LYS A 152 -8.11 5.06 -4.31
N LEU A 153 -7.27 4.60 -5.24
CA LEU A 153 -5.89 5.05 -5.36
C LEU A 153 -5.82 6.25 -6.30
N PRO A 154 -5.03 7.29 -5.97
CA PRO A 154 -4.84 8.42 -6.87
C PRO A 154 -4.07 7.99 -8.13
N PRO A 155 -4.33 8.62 -9.28
CA PRO A 155 -3.57 8.39 -10.50
C PRO A 155 -2.11 8.87 -10.34
N PRO A 156 -1.15 8.33 -11.13
CA PRO A 156 0.27 8.73 -11.08
C PRO A 156 0.55 10.23 -11.27
N SER A 157 -0.38 10.98 -11.87
CA SER A 157 -0.28 12.42 -12.08
C SER A 157 -0.52 13.25 -10.81
N GLU A 158 -1.18 12.68 -9.80
CA GLU A 158 -1.44 13.37 -8.53
C GLU A 158 -0.27 13.29 -7.54
N PHE A 159 0.72 12.43 -7.80
CA PHE A 159 1.95 12.36 -7.00
C PHE A 159 2.93 13.46 -7.46
N GLN A 160 2.95 14.55 -6.70
CA GLN A 160 3.80 15.72 -6.97
C GLN A 160 5.09 15.67 -6.16
N TYR A 161 5.01 15.18 -4.93
CA TYR A 161 6.12 15.13 -3.99
C TYR A 161 6.45 13.71 -3.54
N ALA A 162 7.67 13.51 -3.04
CA ALA A 162 8.13 12.22 -2.52
C ALA A 162 7.24 11.74 -1.35
N GLU A 163 6.79 12.65 -0.50
CA GLU A 163 5.91 12.38 0.64
C GLU A 163 4.53 11.85 0.20
N ASP A 164 4.07 12.17 -1.02
CA ASP A 164 2.78 11.66 -1.52
C ASP A 164 2.82 10.14 -1.75
N LEU A 165 4.01 9.55 -1.90
CA LEU A 165 4.19 8.11 -2.02
C LEU A 165 3.88 7.35 -0.72
N LEU A 166 3.90 8.03 0.43
CA LEU A 166 3.61 7.41 1.73
C LEU A 166 2.17 6.89 1.83
N GLN A 167 1.25 7.38 0.99
CA GLN A 167 -0.12 6.86 0.95
C GLN A 167 -0.22 5.44 0.35
N LEU A 168 0.83 4.96 -0.31
CA LEU A 168 0.90 3.64 -0.94
C LEU A 168 1.38 2.58 0.06
N THR A 169 0.55 2.33 1.08
CA THR A 169 0.88 1.54 2.27
C THR A 169 1.11 0.04 2.05
N THR A 170 1.10 -0.44 0.80
CA THR A 170 1.36 -1.84 0.46
C THR A 170 2.07 -1.94 -0.89
N HIS A 171 2.88 -2.98 -1.09
CA HIS A 171 3.50 -3.28 -2.39
C HIS A 171 2.49 -3.29 -3.55
N GLU A 172 1.33 -3.93 -3.34
CA GLU A 172 0.26 -4.05 -4.34
C GLU A 172 -0.35 -2.69 -4.74
N TYR A 173 -0.37 -1.70 -3.84
CA TYR A 173 -0.81 -0.34 -4.17
C TYR A 173 0.20 0.38 -5.07
N ILE A 174 1.50 0.20 -4.82
CA ILE A 174 2.55 0.75 -5.69
C ILE A 174 2.41 0.15 -7.10
N ALA A 175 2.28 -1.17 -7.20
CA ALA A 175 2.10 -1.87 -8.47
C ALA A 175 0.78 -1.50 -9.17
N ALA A 176 -0.29 -1.25 -8.42
CA ALA A 176 -1.58 -0.82 -8.98
C ALA A 176 -1.50 0.59 -9.60
N VAL A 177 -0.78 1.52 -8.95
CA VAL A 177 -0.66 2.90 -9.42
C VAL A 177 0.34 3.02 -10.56
N PHE A 178 1.55 2.49 -10.38
CA PHE A 178 2.66 2.70 -11.32
C PHE A 178 2.85 1.56 -12.32
N GLY A 179 2.08 0.47 -12.20
CA GLY A 179 2.21 -0.72 -13.02
C GLY A 179 3.25 -1.71 -12.47
N SER A 180 2.91 -2.99 -12.47
CA SER A 180 3.76 -4.05 -11.90
C SER A 180 5.12 -4.19 -12.58
N THR A 181 5.27 -3.77 -13.84
CA THR A 181 6.56 -3.78 -14.54
C THR A 181 7.54 -2.73 -14.01
N ASN A 182 7.04 -1.70 -13.34
CA ASN A 182 7.83 -0.62 -12.76
C ASN A 182 8.11 -0.84 -11.27
N VAL A 183 7.68 -1.95 -10.68
CA VAL A 183 7.85 -2.25 -9.25
C VAL A 183 8.51 -3.60 -9.10
N LYS A 184 9.57 -3.66 -8.30
CA LYS A 184 10.32 -4.89 -8.02
C LYS A 184 10.36 -5.16 -6.53
N GLU A 185 10.25 -6.43 -6.15
CA GLU A 185 10.58 -6.88 -4.80
C GLU A 185 12.08 -7.12 -4.67
N ASP A 186 12.69 -6.66 -3.58
CA ASP A 186 14.12 -6.88 -3.33
C ASP A 186 14.42 -7.00 -1.82
N LEU A 187 15.70 -7.17 -1.52
CA LEU A 187 16.29 -7.04 -0.19
C LEU A 187 17.15 -5.77 -0.16
N PHE A 188 16.91 -4.95 0.85
CA PHE A 188 17.76 -3.82 1.19
C PHE A 188 18.80 -4.27 2.21
N HIS A 189 20.08 -4.02 1.96
CA HIS A 189 21.19 -4.37 2.83
C HIS A 189 21.66 -3.12 3.58
N TYR A 190 21.37 -3.05 4.89
CA TYR A 190 21.92 -2.01 5.77
C TYR A 190 23.39 -2.28 6.09
N SER A 191 23.74 -3.55 6.20
CA SER A 191 25.11 -4.05 6.35
C SER A 191 25.20 -5.47 5.78
N GLU A 192 26.37 -6.10 5.86
CA GLU A 192 26.54 -7.50 5.45
C GLU A 192 25.63 -8.48 6.20
N LYS A 193 25.22 -8.13 7.43
CA LYS A 193 24.46 -9.01 8.33
C LYS A 193 23.03 -8.55 8.54
N GLU A 194 22.68 -7.35 8.12
CA GLU A 194 21.39 -6.74 8.38
C GLU A 194 20.70 -6.39 7.06
N THR A 195 19.56 -7.02 6.82
CA THR A 195 18.78 -6.87 5.60
C THR A 195 17.31 -6.69 5.91
N SER A 196 16.59 -5.96 5.06
CA SER A 196 15.13 -5.83 5.14
C SER A 196 14.48 -6.04 3.79
N LYS A 197 13.34 -6.73 3.75
CA LYS A 197 12.53 -6.89 2.54
C LYS A 197 11.98 -5.53 2.12
N CYS A 198 12.26 -5.11 0.89
CA CYS A 198 11.86 -3.81 0.37
C CYS A 198 11.12 -3.90 -0.98
N SER A 199 10.48 -2.81 -1.38
CA SER A 199 9.92 -2.65 -2.72
C SER A 199 10.57 -1.50 -3.43
N ILE A 200 10.94 -1.69 -4.70
CA ILE A 200 11.66 -0.71 -5.50
C ILE A 200 10.74 -0.25 -6.63
N LEU A 201 10.40 1.03 -6.62
CA LEU A 201 9.70 1.72 -7.70
C LEU A 201 10.73 2.27 -8.69
N PHE A 202 10.50 2.08 -9.99
CA PHE A 202 11.38 2.44 -11.10
C PHE A 202 12.84 1.99 -10.90
N PRO A 203 13.08 0.67 -10.72
CA PRO A 203 14.41 0.15 -10.45
C PRO A 203 15.40 0.52 -11.55
N ASN A 204 16.65 0.84 -11.18
CA ASN A 204 17.75 1.22 -12.08
C ASN A 204 17.46 2.48 -12.91
N THR A 205 16.69 3.42 -12.37
CA THR A 205 16.43 4.71 -13.01
C THR A 205 16.73 5.86 -12.06
N SER A 206 16.89 7.06 -12.61
CA SER A 206 16.95 8.31 -11.85
C SER A 206 15.63 8.71 -11.18
N ASN A 207 14.61 7.84 -11.15
CA ASN A 207 13.38 8.06 -10.38
C ASN A 207 13.15 6.95 -9.35
N GLN A 208 14.21 6.19 -9.02
CA GLN A 208 14.12 5.06 -8.12
C GLN A 208 13.70 5.49 -6.71
N VAL A 209 12.74 4.76 -6.14
CA VAL A 209 12.34 4.91 -4.74
C VAL A 209 12.30 3.53 -4.09
N ILE A 210 12.93 3.40 -2.93
CA ILE A 210 12.91 2.18 -2.12
C ILE A 210 11.95 2.37 -0.97
N PHE A 211 10.99 1.46 -0.85
CA PHE A 211 10.04 1.37 0.25
C PHE A 211 10.55 0.32 1.23
N ILE A 212 10.85 0.75 2.46
CA ILE A 212 11.14 -0.13 3.60
C ILE A 212 9.84 -0.34 4.37
N TRP A 213 9.55 -1.57 4.76
CA TRP A 213 8.28 -1.96 5.38
C TRP A 213 8.48 -2.32 6.86
N ASN A 214 7.54 -1.92 7.72
CA ASN A 214 7.46 -2.41 9.11
C ASN A 214 6.96 -3.87 9.13
N ASP A 215 5.99 -4.21 8.27
CA ASP A 215 5.57 -5.59 8.02
C ASP A 215 6.28 -6.10 6.77
N GLU A 216 7.51 -6.59 6.94
CA GLU A 216 8.34 -7.14 5.86
C GLU A 216 7.77 -8.40 5.21
N GLU A 217 7.04 -9.21 5.98
CA GLU A 217 6.49 -10.46 5.49
C GLU A 217 5.37 -10.21 4.47
N ASN A 218 4.48 -9.27 4.81
CA ASN A 218 3.36 -8.90 3.96
C ASN A 218 3.69 -7.69 3.05
N ARG A 219 4.83 -7.02 3.24
CA ARG A 219 5.23 -5.77 2.57
C ARG A 219 4.15 -4.69 2.70
N GLN A 220 3.75 -4.47 3.95
CA GLN A 220 2.75 -3.47 4.34
C GLN A 220 3.32 -2.56 5.42
N ASP A 221 2.67 -1.41 5.59
CA ASP A 221 3.00 -0.40 6.59
C ASP A 221 4.42 0.14 6.39
N ILE A 222 4.52 1.34 5.81
CA ILE A 222 5.82 1.90 5.42
C ILE A 222 6.59 2.29 6.67
N SER A 223 7.83 1.79 6.80
CA SER A 223 8.78 2.29 7.79
C SER A 223 9.35 3.63 7.34
N PHE A 224 9.89 3.68 6.12
CA PHE A 224 10.39 4.89 5.46
C PHE A 224 10.66 4.66 3.97
N LEU A 225 10.85 5.76 3.24
CA LEU A 225 11.26 5.75 1.83
C LEU A 225 12.70 6.21 1.69
N ILE A 226 13.43 5.64 0.73
CA ILE A 226 14.78 6.08 0.35
C ILE A 226 14.76 6.49 -1.13
N LEU A 227 15.27 7.68 -1.42
CA LEU A 227 15.44 8.22 -2.76
C LEU A 227 16.91 8.60 -2.95
N GLY A 228 17.49 8.34 -4.12
CA GLY A 228 18.90 8.63 -4.41
C GLY A 228 19.67 7.40 -4.86
N ALA A 229 20.99 7.40 -4.64
CA ALA A 229 21.87 6.26 -4.92
C ALA A 229 22.17 5.45 -3.64
N PRO A 230 21.22 4.68 -3.09
CA PRO A 230 21.49 3.90 -1.92
C PRO A 230 22.41 2.73 -2.27
N ALA A 231 23.63 2.76 -1.75
CA ALA A 231 24.44 1.56 -1.62
C ALA A 231 23.68 0.59 -0.70
N GLY A 232 23.20 -0.53 -1.24
CA GLY A 232 22.43 -1.50 -0.44
C GLY A 232 21.43 -2.36 -1.22
N VAL A 233 21.28 -2.17 -2.53
CA VAL A 233 20.48 -3.07 -3.38
C VAL A 233 21.41 -3.87 -4.27
N ASN A 234 21.06 -5.14 -4.53
CA ASN A 234 21.84 -6.07 -5.37
C ASN A 234 22.06 -5.62 -6.83
N ASN A 235 21.48 -4.48 -7.24
CA ASN A 235 21.57 -3.91 -8.58
C ASN A 235 22.26 -2.52 -8.55
N ASN A 236 23.52 -2.46 -8.13
CA ASN A 236 24.31 -1.22 -8.10
C ASN A 236 24.95 -0.89 -9.45
N SER A 237 24.16 -0.62 -10.49
CA SER A 237 24.69 0.06 -11.69
C SER A 237 24.42 1.56 -11.56
N ASN A 238 25.46 2.31 -11.13
CA ASN A 238 25.65 3.77 -11.26
C ASN A 238 24.40 4.56 -11.68
N ILE A 239 23.53 4.87 -10.71
CA ILE A 239 22.24 5.56 -10.95
C ILE A 239 22.42 7.07 -11.13
N PHE A 240 23.53 7.65 -10.65
CA PHE A 240 23.78 9.09 -10.75
C PHE A 240 24.71 9.43 -11.91
N ASN A 241 24.15 9.49 -13.13
CA ASN A 241 24.70 10.36 -14.17
C ASN A 241 24.12 11.75 -13.90
N GLY A 242 24.92 12.69 -13.41
CA GLY A 242 24.51 14.04 -12.95
C GLY A 242 23.75 14.93 -13.95
N ASN A 243 23.37 14.40 -15.11
CA ASN A 243 22.55 15.04 -16.14
C ASN A 243 21.08 14.58 -16.14
N GLN A 244 20.67 13.69 -15.24
CA GLN A 244 19.27 13.23 -15.17
C GLN A 244 18.53 13.91 -14.01
N PHE A 245 17.49 14.67 -14.34
CA PHE A 245 16.62 15.32 -13.36
C PHE A 245 15.77 14.28 -12.63
N HIS A 246 15.94 14.19 -11.31
CA HIS A 246 15.09 13.38 -10.46
C HIS A 246 13.70 14.01 -10.35
N ARG A 247 12.63 13.24 -10.64
CA ARG A 247 11.26 13.76 -10.58
C ARG A 247 10.82 14.04 -9.13
N TRP A 248 11.27 13.22 -8.19
CA TRP A 248 10.82 13.32 -6.81
C TRP A 248 11.52 14.47 -6.08
N ARG A 249 10.70 15.36 -5.54
CA ARG A 249 11.10 16.47 -4.67
C ARG A 249 10.34 16.35 -3.34
N SER A 250 10.95 16.79 -2.25
CA SER A 250 10.25 16.94 -0.98
C SER A 250 9.24 18.09 -1.07
N LYS A 251 8.14 18.00 -0.32
CA LYS A 251 7.20 19.13 -0.05
C LYS A 251 7.92 20.37 0.49
N GLN A 252 9.08 20.18 1.13
CA GLN A 252 9.92 21.25 1.66
C GLN A 252 10.85 21.88 0.60
N GLY A 253 10.76 21.44 -0.66
CA GLY A 253 11.52 21.99 -1.79
C GLY A 253 12.86 21.29 -2.07
N ILE A 254 13.26 20.32 -1.24
CA ILE A 254 14.54 19.61 -1.40
C ILE A 254 14.46 18.60 -2.56
N TYR A 255 15.54 18.48 -3.33
CA TYR A 255 15.68 17.52 -4.42
C TYR A 255 17.11 16.96 -4.46
N LEU A 256 17.26 15.79 -5.07
CA LEU A 256 18.56 15.14 -5.22
C LEU A 256 19.44 15.92 -6.19
N GLY A 257 20.71 16.10 -5.83
CA GLY A 257 21.66 16.97 -6.53
C GLY A 257 21.60 18.44 -6.11
N MET A 258 20.68 18.84 -5.22
CA MET A 258 20.66 20.19 -4.64
C MET A 258 22.00 20.48 -3.95
N SER A 259 22.66 21.58 -4.29
CA SER A 259 23.92 21.96 -3.67
C SER A 259 23.74 22.32 -2.20
N LEU A 260 24.78 22.15 -1.39
CA LEU A 260 24.77 22.53 0.03
C LEU A 260 24.44 24.03 0.22
N LYS A 261 24.87 24.88 -0.72
CA LYS A 261 24.56 26.32 -0.71
C LYS A 261 23.07 26.58 -0.94
N GLU A 262 22.45 25.90 -1.91
CA GLU A 262 21.01 25.99 -2.14
C GLU A 262 20.24 25.46 -0.93
N LEU A 263 20.66 24.31 -0.37
CA LEU A 263 20.04 23.72 0.81
C LEU A 263 20.12 24.64 2.03
N GLN A 264 21.27 25.26 2.29
CA GLN A 264 21.42 26.26 3.37
C GLN A 264 20.52 27.48 3.11
N THR A 265 20.44 27.95 1.88
CA THR A 265 19.59 29.10 1.50
C THR A 265 18.11 28.78 1.72
N LEU A 266 17.68 27.58 1.30
CA LEU A 266 16.32 27.08 1.52
C LEU A 266 15.99 26.96 3.01
N ASN A 267 16.94 26.46 3.82
CA ASN A 267 16.78 26.36 5.26
C ASN A 267 16.74 27.73 5.95
N GLY A 268 17.37 28.76 5.38
CA GLY A 268 17.50 30.10 5.94
C GLY A 268 18.54 30.22 7.06
N GLN A 269 19.18 29.13 7.45
CA GLN A 269 20.22 29.05 8.48
C GLN A 269 21.29 28.01 8.12
N PRO A 270 22.53 28.15 8.63
CA PRO A 270 23.55 27.11 8.53
C PRO A 270 23.04 25.75 9.04
N LEU A 271 23.50 24.69 8.39
CA LEU A 271 23.17 23.31 8.68
C LEU A 271 24.37 22.61 9.31
N GLU A 272 24.11 21.77 10.30
CA GLU A 272 25.07 20.85 10.89
C GLU A 272 24.87 19.45 10.31
N PHE A 273 25.95 18.78 9.94
CA PHE A 273 25.92 17.41 9.43
C PHE A 273 27.15 16.65 9.89
N TYR A 274 27.05 15.32 9.92
CA TYR A 274 28.15 14.47 10.36
C TYR A 274 29.30 14.46 9.35
N GLY A 275 30.53 14.56 9.85
CA GLY A 275 31.73 14.62 9.01
C GLY A 275 31.95 13.35 8.17
N TRP A 276 32.76 13.45 7.12
CA TRP A 276 33.00 12.37 6.15
C TRP A 276 33.67 11.12 6.74
N ASP A 277 34.42 11.28 7.83
CA ASP A 277 35.08 10.17 8.55
C ASP A 277 34.27 9.67 9.76
N SER A 278 33.01 10.11 9.92
CA SER A 278 32.14 9.66 11.00
C SER A 278 31.44 8.34 10.68
N ASP A 279 30.78 7.75 11.68
CA ASP A 279 29.93 6.55 11.49
C ASP A 279 28.70 6.81 10.61
N GLN A 280 28.31 8.07 10.40
CA GLN A 280 27.14 8.47 9.61
C GLN A 280 27.50 9.58 8.62
N PRO A 281 28.44 9.33 7.69
CA PRO A 281 29.05 10.39 6.91
C PRO A 281 28.04 11.14 6.05
N GLY A 282 28.09 12.48 6.14
CA GLY A 282 27.24 13.38 5.37
C GLY A 282 25.79 13.49 5.85
N PHE A 283 25.37 12.75 6.88
CA PHE A 283 23.99 12.86 7.39
C PHE A 283 23.76 14.21 8.07
N VAL A 284 22.69 14.89 7.68
CA VAL A 284 22.26 16.14 8.33
C VAL A 284 21.70 15.83 9.71
N VAL A 285 22.14 16.58 10.72
CA VAL A 285 21.71 16.41 12.11
C VAL A 285 20.21 16.76 12.24
N LYS A 286 19.42 15.88 12.88
CA LYS A 286 17.96 16.08 13.01
C LYS A 286 17.55 17.35 13.76
N LYS A 287 18.40 17.83 14.67
CA LYS A 287 18.16 19.01 15.53
C LYS A 287 18.66 20.32 14.91
N ASN A 288 18.75 20.40 13.59
CA ASN A 288 19.04 21.65 12.90
C ASN A 288 17.92 22.68 13.10
N SER A 289 18.31 23.96 13.18
CA SER A 289 17.39 25.10 13.19
C SER A 289 17.13 25.61 11.77
N GLY A 290 16.01 26.30 11.54
CA GLY A 290 15.65 26.86 10.24
C GLY A 290 14.25 26.46 9.79
N HIS A 291 13.99 26.59 8.50
CA HIS A 291 12.68 26.33 7.89
C HIS A 291 12.42 24.86 7.58
N ILE A 292 13.47 24.04 7.44
CA ILE A 292 13.32 22.63 7.08
C ILE A 292 13.13 21.77 8.33
N ASN A 293 12.10 20.94 8.33
CA ASN A 293 11.85 19.90 9.32
C ASN A 293 12.67 18.63 8.98
N PHE A 294 13.81 18.48 9.63
CA PHE A 294 14.66 17.29 9.53
C PHE A 294 14.21 16.11 10.42
N GLN A 295 13.09 16.24 11.14
CA GLN A 295 12.52 15.11 11.91
C GLN A 295 11.73 14.16 11.02
N SER A 296 11.09 14.67 9.97
CA SER A 296 10.35 13.87 8.97
C SER A 296 11.16 13.60 7.69
N LEU A 297 12.33 14.23 7.56
CA LEU A 297 13.18 14.18 6.38
C LEU A 297 14.64 13.97 6.78
N GLY A 298 15.19 12.80 6.49
CA GLY A 298 16.63 12.53 6.56
C GLY A 298 17.30 12.97 5.27
N ILE A 299 18.43 13.65 5.37
CA ILE A 299 19.25 14.06 4.23
C ILE A 299 20.65 13.52 4.43
N GLN A 300 21.17 12.82 3.42
CA GLN A 300 22.57 12.47 3.33
C GLN A 300 23.22 13.26 2.20
N LEU A 301 24.28 13.96 2.55
CA LEU A 301 25.11 14.71 1.63
C LEU A 301 26.22 13.82 1.07
N GLU A 302 26.69 14.14 -0.12
CA GLU A 302 27.91 13.60 -0.70
C GLU A 302 28.81 14.76 -1.16
N CYS A 303 30.11 14.52 -1.17
CA CYS A 303 31.07 15.49 -1.65
C CYS A 303 31.88 14.97 -2.84
N LEU A 304 31.96 15.79 -3.89
CA LEU A 304 32.94 15.59 -4.97
C LEU A 304 34.22 16.33 -4.58
N GLU A 305 35.33 15.60 -4.48
CA GLU A 305 36.68 16.17 -4.36
C GLU A 305 36.86 17.09 -3.12
N CYS A 306 36.35 16.68 -1.95
CA CYS A 306 36.45 17.46 -0.71
C CYS A 306 37.89 17.62 -0.21
N TYR A 307 38.37 18.87 -0.10
CA TYR A 307 39.69 19.16 0.48
C TYR A 307 39.66 19.13 2.00
N THR A 308 38.51 19.42 2.63
CA THR A 308 38.35 19.37 4.08
C THR A 308 38.36 17.94 4.64
N ALA A 309 38.09 16.93 3.82
CA ALA A 309 38.19 15.52 4.22
C ALA A 309 39.65 15.08 4.52
N ASN A 310 40.64 15.78 3.95
CA ASN A 310 42.06 15.45 4.13
C ASN A 310 42.70 16.08 5.39
N LYS A 311 41.96 16.89 6.14
CA LYS A 311 42.45 17.42 7.43
C LYS A 311 41.88 16.53 8.52
N SER A 312 42.74 15.68 9.12
CA SER A 312 42.49 14.73 10.22
C SER A 312 41.95 15.34 11.53
N VAL A 313 41.09 16.35 11.46
CA VAL A 313 40.32 16.80 12.60
C VAL A 313 39.08 15.93 12.63
N ILE A 314 39.06 15.03 13.61
CA ILE A 314 37.90 14.23 14.02
C ILE A 314 36.82 15.20 14.53
N ASN A 315 36.26 16.00 13.64
CA ASN A 315 35.09 16.81 13.94
C ASN A 315 33.89 15.95 13.56
N PRO A 316 33.20 15.34 14.54
CA PRO A 316 32.06 14.49 14.24
C PRO A 316 30.95 15.28 13.55
N ILE A 317 30.93 16.61 13.70
CA ILE A 317 29.92 17.51 13.14
C ILE A 317 30.60 18.66 12.39
N MET A 318 30.13 18.93 11.19
CA MET A 318 30.56 20.00 10.29
C MET A 318 29.42 21.01 10.11
N SER A 319 29.77 22.29 9.96
CA SER A 319 28.82 23.34 9.58
C SER A 319 28.87 23.60 8.08
N SER A 320 27.70 23.73 7.45
CA SER A 320 27.57 24.02 6.02
C SER A 320 28.27 25.30 5.60
N SER A 321 28.30 26.32 6.46
CA SER A 321 28.98 27.59 6.14
C SER A 321 30.49 27.41 6.00
N SER A 322 31.11 26.60 6.85
CA SER A 322 32.55 26.31 6.76
C SER A 322 32.91 25.58 5.48
N VAL A 323 32.08 24.61 5.08
CA VAL A 323 32.27 23.81 3.86
C VAL A 323 32.05 24.63 2.59
N ILE A 324 31.01 25.48 2.58
CA ILE A 324 30.76 26.42 1.47
C ILE A 324 31.93 27.41 1.33
N ASN A 325 32.47 27.93 2.43
CA ASN A 325 33.61 28.85 2.39
C ASN A 325 34.91 28.18 1.92
N ALA A 326 35.06 26.87 2.15
CA ALA A 326 36.15 26.06 1.62
C ALA A 326 36.00 25.74 0.11
N ASN A 327 34.86 26.11 -0.49
CA ASN A 327 34.53 25.85 -1.89
C ASN A 327 34.46 24.35 -2.25
N ASP A 328 34.11 23.50 -1.27
CA ASP A 328 33.88 22.08 -1.50
C ASP A 328 32.55 21.85 -2.24
N ARG A 329 32.54 20.87 -3.14
CA ARG A 329 31.36 20.53 -3.96
C ARG A 329 30.49 19.51 -3.25
N VAL A 330 29.65 19.99 -2.34
CA VAL A 330 28.71 19.16 -1.57
C VAL A 330 27.28 19.31 -2.06
N PHE A 331 26.56 18.19 -2.17
CA PHE A 331 25.19 18.13 -2.68
C PHE A 331 24.37 17.04 -1.98
N VAL A 332 23.04 17.11 -2.11
CA VAL A 332 22.11 16.11 -1.58
C VAL A 332 22.17 14.84 -2.41
N ASN A 333 22.67 13.74 -1.84
CA ASN A 333 22.79 12.45 -2.52
C ASN A 333 21.65 11.49 -2.19
N THR A 334 21.15 11.52 -0.95
CA THR A 334 20.04 10.67 -0.51
C THR A 334 19.02 11.49 0.27
N MET A 335 17.74 11.22 0.01
CA MET A 335 16.63 11.67 0.86
C MET A 335 15.94 10.46 1.49
N ILE A 336 15.69 10.54 2.79
CA ILE A 336 14.94 9.55 3.54
C ILE A 336 13.63 10.20 4.01
N ILE A 337 12.50 9.71 3.52
CA ILE A 337 11.18 10.24 3.89
C ILE A 337 10.59 9.35 4.98
N LEU A 338 10.28 9.95 6.11
CA LEU A 338 9.65 9.25 7.24
C LEU A 338 8.14 9.52 7.20
N PRO A 339 7.29 8.50 7.50
CA PRO A 339 5.88 8.73 7.78
C PRO A 339 5.73 9.72 8.93
N GLU A 340 4.69 10.55 8.88
CA GLU A 340 4.31 11.37 10.03
C GLU A 340 3.95 10.43 11.19
N THR A 341 4.65 10.56 12.31
CA THR A 341 4.22 9.88 13.53
C THR A 341 2.94 10.54 14.01
N GLU A 342 1.81 9.83 13.98
CA GLU A 342 0.63 10.33 14.67
C GLU A 342 1.03 10.64 16.12
N PRO A 343 0.73 11.84 16.65
CA PRO A 343 0.98 12.12 18.04
C PRO A 343 0.21 11.07 18.83
N THR A 344 0.93 10.22 19.56
CA THR A 344 0.36 9.17 20.39
C THR A 344 -0.77 9.79 21.19
N ALA A 345 -2.01 9.47 20.83
CA ALA A 345 -3.16 9.86 21.60
C ALA A 345 -2.88 9.33 23.00
N LYS A 346 -2.61 10.23 23.94
CA LYS A 346 -2.44 9.87 25.35
C LYS A 346 -3.71 9.13 25.71
N LEU A 347 -3.61 7.81 25.82
CA LEU A 347 -4.63 6.97 26.44
C LEU A 347 -4.88 7.61 27.81
N LYS A 348 -6.03 8.26 27.93
CA LYS A 348 -6.54 8.76 29.19
C LYS A 348 -7.21 7.63 29.94
#